data_AF-A0A935J3H3-F1
#
_entry.id   AF-A0A935J3H3-F1
#
_cell.length_a   1.000
_cell.length_b   1.000
_cell.length_c   1.000
_cell.angle_alpha   90.00
_cell.angle_beta   90.00
_cell.angle_gamma   90.00
#
_symmetry.space_group_name_H-M   'P 1'
#
loop_
_entity.id
_entity.type
_entity.pdbx_description
1 polymer ?
#
loop_
_entity_poly.entity_id
_entity_poly.type
_entity_poly.pdbx_seq_one_letter_code
_entity_poly.pdbx_strand_id
1 'polypeptide(L)'
;MTFEGNKKQSRVPLTPEQIKDIIVYKRNKQIKQIETLKKTIRYKILNIFNIISVIVYCEMVFCMYGPAIYNKEICEKASIDQYVRDAGPERVIQFMSIWGQSNSHYQLYIGENIQLPKPNSDFYVGRDFILQKEIKVMVSTSEKEYRLWRVIPLVFLGIAVSLITFLVFAHNMNLVNYSLIAVSLMNAINLLYFIVV
;
A
#
# COMPACT_ATOMS: atom_id res chain seq x y z
N MET A 1 -51.52 -51.15 -9.58
CA MET A 1 -50.09 -50.89 -9.38
C MET A 1 -49.93 -49.43 -9.02
N THR A 2 -49.81 -49.11 -7.74
CA THR A 2 -49.65 -47.74 -7.23
C THR A 2 -48.19 -47.51 -6.88
N PHE A 3 -47.48 -46.78 -7.74
CA PHE A 3 -46.15 -46.27 -7.46
C PHE A 3 -46.27 -45.05 -6.53
N GLU A 4 -46.41 -45.29 -5.22
CA GLU A 4 -46.22 -44.23 -4.23
C GLU A 4 -44.73 -43.89 -4.19
N GLY A 5 -44.37 -42.76 -4.79
CA GLY A 5 -43.01 -42.22 -4.78
C GLY A 5 -42.51 -42.06 -3.35
N ASN A 6 -41.29 -42.56 -3.11
CA ASN A 6 -40.55 -42.46 -1.85
C ASN A 6 -40.76 -41.12 -1.14
N LYS A 7 -41.63 -41.09 -0.12
CA LYS A 7 -41.76 -39.96 0.79
C LYS A 7 -40.38 -39.69 1.40
N LYS A 8 -39.88 -38.45 1.28
CA LYS A 8 -38.65 -37.98 1.93
C LYS A 8 -38.70 -38.41 3.40
N GLN A 9 -37.77 -39.28 3.82
CA GLN A 9 -37.68 -39.71 5.21
C GLN A 9 -37.59 -38.47 6.12
N SER A 10 -38.35 -38.51 7.22
CA SER A 10 -38.35 -37.45 8.21
C SER A 10 -36.95 -37.30 8.80
N ARG A 11 -36.43 -36.08 8.86
CA ARG A 11 -35.11 -35.82 9.42
C ARG A 11 -35.19 -36.01 10.93
N VAL A 12 -34.56 -37.07 11.44
CA VAL A 12 -34.37 -37.26 12.89
C VAL A 12 -33.32 -36.24 13.35
N PRO A 13 -33.62 -35.37 14.34
CA PRO A 13 -32.63 -34.45 14.87
C PRO A 13 -31.52 -35.21 15.58
N LEU A 14 -30.29 -34.75 15.40
CA LEU A 14 -29.11 -35.30 16.07
C LEU A 14 -29.21 -35.10 17.59
N THR A 15 -28.70 -36.06 18.36
CA THR A 15 -28.62 -35.90 19.82
C THR A 15 -27.56 -34.85 20.20
N PRO A 16 -27.69 -34.19 21.36
CA PRO A 16 -26.70 -33.20 21.82
C PRO A 16 -25.26 -33.74 21.86
N GLU A 17 -25.09 -35.02 22.20
CA GLU A 17 -23.80 -35.70 22.22
C GLU A 17 -23.22 -35.87 20.81
N GLN A 18 -24.04 -36.32 19.85
CA GLN A 18 -23.62 -36.42 18.45
C GLN A 18 -23.24 -35.06 17.86
N ILE A 19 -23.95 -33.99 18.24
CA ILE A 19 -23.60 -32.61 17.81
C ILE A 19 -22.24 -32.21 18.37
N LYS A 20 -21.97 -32.48 19.65
CA LYS A 20 -20.68 -32.19 20.29
C LYS A 20 -19.53 -32.92 19.60
N ASP A 21 -19.70 -34.20 19.30
CA ASP A 21 -18.70 -35.02 18.60
C ASP A 21 -18.43 -34.51 17.18
N ILE A 22 -19.48 -34.11 16.45
CA ILE A 22 -19.35 -33.52 15.11
C ILE A 22 -18.58 -32.19 15.18
N ILE A 23 -18.85 -31.35 16.19
CA ILE A 23 -18.12 -30.08 16.38
C ILE A 23 -16.64 -30.34 16.64
N VAL A 24 -16.31 -31.27 17.53
CA VAL A 24 -14.92 -31.64 17.85
C VAL A 24 -14.22 -32.23 16.63
N TYR A 25 -14.88 -33.14 15.90
CA TYR A 25 -14.33 -33.71 14.67
C TYR A 25 -14.04 -32.65 13.61
N LYS A 26 -14.98 -31.71 13.37
CA LYS A 26 -14.79 -30.60 12.42
C LYS A 26 -13.61 -29.71 12.83
N ARG A 27 -13.49 -29.40 14.12
CA ARG A 27 -12.37 -28.60 14.66
C ARG A 27 -11.03 -29.31 14.46
N ASN A 28 -10.93 -30.59 14.79
CA ASN A 28 -9.70 -31.38 14.62
C ASN A 28 -9.31 -31.51 13.15
N LYS A 29 -10.29 -31.67 12.24
CA LYS A 29 -10.06 -31.68 10.80
C LYS A 29 -9.48 -30.35 10.30
N GLN A 30 -10.02 -29.22 10.76
CA GLN A 30 -9.51 -27.90 10.41
C GLN A 30 -8.09 -27.68 10.93
N ILE A 31 -7.79 -28.07 12.18
CA ILE A 31 -6.43 -27.97 12.75
C ILE A 31 -5.41 -28.74 11.91
N LYS A 32 -5.70 -30.00 11.57
CA LYS A 32 -4.81 -30.82 10.71
C LYS A 32 -4.58 -30.20 9.34
N GLN A 33 -5.61 -29.58 8.75
CA GLN A 33 -5.49 -28.88 7.47
C GLN A 33 -4.55 -27.67 7.59
N ILE A 34 -4.71 -26.86 8.65
CA ILE A 34 -3.86 -25.70 8.92
C ILE A 34 -2.41 -26.12 9.16
N GLU A 35 -2.17 -27.16 9.95
CA GLU A 35 -0.82 -27.70 10.19
C GLU A 35 -0.16 -28.17 8.90
N THR A 36 -0.92 -28.83 8.05
CA THR A 36 -0.44 -29.28 6.73
C THR A 36 -0.09 -28.07 5.86
N LEU A 37 -0.95 -27.05 5.81
CA LEU A 37 -0.70 -25.83 5.05
C LEU A 37 0.55 -25.10 5.53
N LYS A 38 0.71 -24.92 6.84
CA LYS A 38 1.87 -24.23 7.45
C LYS A 38 3.21 -24.90 7.14
N LYS A 39 3.20 -26.23 6.93
CA LYS A 39 4.40 -26.99 6.53
C LYS A 39 4.79 -26.74 5.07
N THR A 40 3.86 -26.33 4.22
CA THR A 40 4.17 -26.09 2.80
C THR A 40 5.11 -24.91 2.61
N ILE A 41 6.07 -25.05 1.69
CA ILE A 41 7.00 -23.98 1.31
C ILE A 41 6.23 -22.79 0.74
N ARG A 42 5.21 -23.06 -0.08
CA ARG A 42 4.34 -22.02 -0.67
C ARG A 42 3.72 -21.11 0.39
N TYR A 43 3.15 -21.69 1.45
CA TYR A 43 2.59 -20.89 2.55
C TYR A 43 3.64 -19.97 3.17
N LYS A 44 4.84 -20.50 3.47
CA LYS A 44 5.92 -19.73 4.07
C LYS A 44 6.35 -18.56 3.18
N ILE A 45 6.56 -18.82 1.89
CA ILE A 45 6.97 -17.79 0.92
C ILE A 45 5.92 -16.69 0.82
N LEU A 46 4.65 -17.04 0.61
CA LEU A 46 3.58 -16.06 0.47
C LEU A 46 3.38 -15.25 1.76
N ASN A 47 3.49 -15.89 2.93
CA ASN A 47 3.35 -15.20 4.20
C ASN A 47 4.50 -14.20 4.44
N ILE A 48 5.75 -14.61 4.17
CA ILE A 48 6.93 -13.74 4.24
C ILE A 48 6.80 -12.58 3.24
N PHE A 49 6.37 -12.87 2.01
CA PHE A 49 6.16 -11.85 0.98
C PHE A 49 5.17 -10.77 1.42
N ASN A 50 4.03 -11.16 2.01
CA ASN A 50 3.04 -10.21 2.51
C ASN A 50 3.61 -9.33 3.63
N ILE A 51 4.40 -9.91 4.55
CA ILE A 51 5.05 -9.15 5.63
C ILE A 51 6.05 -8.14 5.05
N ILE A 52 6.91 -8.57 4.11
CA ILE A 52 7.88 -7.69 3.46
C ILE A 52 7.18 -6.56 2.69
N SER A 53 6.07 -6.87 2.00
CA SER A 53 5.30 -5.87 1.27
C SER A 53 4.80 -4.76 2.19
N VAL A 54 4.28 -5.12 3.37
CA VAL A 54 3.84 -4.14 4.38
C VAL A 54 5.03 -3.32 4.90
N ILE A 55 6.20 -3.93 5.11
CA ILE A 55 7.41 -3.20 5.53
C ILE A 55 7.79 -2.14 4.49
N VAL A 56 7.77 -2.49 3.20
CA VAL A 56 8.04 -1.53 2.11
C VAL A 56 7.04 -0.38 2.14
N TYR A 57 5.76 -0.66 2.33
CA TYR A 57 4.74 0.41 2.38
C TYR A 57 4.90 1.32 3.59
N CYS A 58 5.22 0.76 4.76
CA CYS A 58 5.50 1.53 5.96
C CYS A 58 6.75 2.41 5.78
N GLU A 59 7.78 1.89 5.11
CA GLU A 59 9.00 2.65 4.81
C GLU A 59 8.70 3.82 3.86
N MET A 60 7.91 3.64 2.80
CA MET A 60 7.53 4.76 1.93
C MET A 60 6.74 5.84 2.67
N VAL A 61 5.81 5.44 3.55
CA VAL A 61 5.09 6.38 4.42
C VAL A 61 6.09 7.13 5.30
N PHE A 62 7.03 6.42 5.92
CA PHE A 62 8.05 7.02 6.76
C PHE A 62 8.92 8.02 5.98
N CYS A 63 9.39 7.68 4.77
CA CYS A 63 10.17 8.59 3.93
C CYS A 63 9.39 9.80 3.42
N MET A 64 8.06 9.69 3.29
CA MET A 64 7.19 10.82 2.93
C MET A 64 7.12 11.89 4.01
N TYR A 65 7.25 11.52 5.29
CA TYR A 65 7.14 12.45 6.43
C TYR A 65 8.43 12.61 7.25
N GLY A 66 9.43 11.76 7.02
CA GLY A 66 10.66 11.65 7.79
C GLY A 66 11.88 11.63 6.87
N PRO A 67 13.03 11.03 7.25
CA PRO A 67 14.26 11.10 6.47
C PRO A 67 14.16 10.36 5.12
N ALA A 68 14.93 10.86 4.15
CA ALA A 68 15.07 10.28 2.81
C ALA A 68 16.53 10.40 2.33
N ILE A 69 16.88 9.69 1.26
CA ILE A 69 18.18 9.82 0.60
C ILE A 69 18.09 10.99 -0.38
N TYR A 70 18.86 12.06 -0.15
CA TYR A 70 18.81 13.25 -1.01
C TYR A 70 19.89 13.22 -2.08
N ASN A 71 19.46 13.42 -3.32
CA ASN A 71 20.33 13.67 -4.46
C ASN A 71 20.20 15.14 -4.89
N LYS A 72 21.33 15.78 -5.12
CA LYS A 72 21.39 17.16 -5.57
C LYS A 72 21.11 17.24 -7.08
N GLU A 73 20.23 18.14 -7.48
CA GLU A 73 19.96 18.50 -8.87
C GLU A 73 19.99 20.02 -9.07
N ILE A 74 20.14 20.44 -10.32
CA ILE A 74 20.22 21.86 -10.71
C ILE A 74 18.95 22.24 -11.46
N CYS A 75 18.27 23.28 -10.98
CA CYS A 75 17.04 23.79 -11.57
C CYS A 75 17.34 24.47 -12.91
N GLU A 76 16.76 23.97 -14.00
CA GLU A 76 16.77 24.64 -15.30
C GLU A 76 15.64 25.69 -15.36
N LYS A 77 14.43 25.28 -14.96
CA LYS A 77 13.23 26.09 -15.01
C LYS A 77 12.29 25.70 -13.89
N ALA A 78 11.49 26.65 -13.40
CA ALA A 78 10.35 26.38 -12.54
C ALA A 78 9.14 27.20 -12.95
N SER A 79 7.93 26.64 -12.81
CA SER A 79 6.68 27.34 -13.08
C SER A 79 5.62 27.01 -12.04
N ILE A 80 4.71 27.96 -11.84
CA ILE A 80 3.53 27.76 -11.02
C ILE A 80 2.44 27.19 -11.94
N ASP A 81 1.93 26.02 -11.59
CA ASP A 81 0.86 25.38 -12.36
C ASP A 81 -0.51 25.84 -11.89
N GLN A 82 -0.67 26.01 -10.56
CA GLN A 82 -1.95 26.35 -9.97
C GLN A 82 -1.79 27.10 -8.65
N TYR A 83 -2.62 28.13 -8.46
CA TYR A 83 -2.81 28.81 -7.17
C TYR A 83 -4.05 28.27 -6.44
N VAL A 84 -4.05 28.35 -5.12
CA VAL A 84 -5.23 28.05 -4.29
C VAL A 84 -6.31 29.10 -4.55
N ARG A 85 -7.54 28.67 -4.85
CA ARG A 85 -8.65 29.56 -5.26
C ARG A 85 -9.15 30.48 -4.14
N ASP A 86 -9.07 30.04 -2.88
CA ASP A 86 -9.70 30.72 -1.73
C ASP A 86 -8.69 31.15 -0.64
N ALA A 87 -7.45 31.48 -1.02
CA ALA A 87 -6.37 31.78 -0.07
C ALA A 87 -6.40 33.19 0.55
N GLY A 88 -7.45 33.99 0.31
CA GLY A 88 -7.51 35.38 0.76
C GLY A 88 -6.51 36.28 -0.01
N PRO A 89 -5.91 37.31 0.63
CA PRO A 89 -5.02 38.25 -0.04
C PRO A 89 -3.64 37.66 -0.39
N GLU A 90 -3.28 36.52 0.18
CA GLU A 90 -1.99 35.87 -0.05
C GLU A 90 -2.07 34.90 -1.23
N ARG A 91 -1.15 35.05 -2.20
CA ARG A 91 -1.05 34.13 -3.34
C ARG A 91 -0.37 32.84 -2.89
N VAL A 92 -1.18 31.87 -2.49
CA VAL A 92 -0.73 30.53 -2.10
C VAL A 92 -0.61 29.65 -3.34
N ILE A 93 0.57 29.05 -3.55
CA ILE A 93 0.85 28.14 -4.66
C ILE A 93 0.38 26.74 -4.27
N GLN A 94 -0.50 26.16 -5.06
CA GLN A 94 -0.96 24.78 -4.84
C GLN A 94 -0.02 23.77 -5.50
N PHE A 95 0.30 24.01 -6.77
CA PHE A 95 1.15 23.15 -7.58
C PHE A 95 2.25 23.94 -8.27
N MET A 96 3.46 23.37 -8.28
CA MET A 96 4.63 23.90 -8.97
C MET A 96 5.33 22.79 -9.72
N SER A 97 5.80 23.09 -10.91
CA SER A 97 6.63 22.20 -11.70
C SER A 97 8.06 22.71 -11.74
N ILE A 98 9.03 21.81 -11.53
CA ILE A 98 10.47 22.07 -11.60
C ILE A 98 11.06 21.15 -12.65
N TRP A 99 11.85 21.72 -13.55
CA TRP A 99 12.66 21.00 -14.54
C TRP A 99 14.12 21.03 -14.11
N GLY A 100 14.72 19.85 -13.99
CA GLY A 100 16.15 19.70 -13.76
C GLY A 100 16.93 19.70 -15.08
N GLN A 101 18.20 20.10 -15.02
CA GLN A 101 19.11 20.06 -16.19
C GLN A 101 19.33 18.64 -16.76
N SER A 102 19.00 17.61 -15.97
CA SER A 102 18.99 16.20 -16.39
C SER A 102 17.77 15.82 -17.25
N ASN A 103 16.96 16.81 -17.68
CA ASN A 103 15.67 16.62 -18.35
C ASN A 103 14.62 15.92 -17.46
N SER A 104 14.82 15.98 -16.15
CA SER A 104 13.89 15.49 -15.12
C SER A 104 12.77 16.50 -14.89
N HIS A 105 11.56 16.02 -14.64
CA HIS A 105 10.39 16.86 -14.40
C HIS A 105 9.69 16.45 -13.11
N TYR A 106 9.54 17.42 -12.20
CA TYR A 106 9.01 17.22 -10.85
C TYR A 106 7.82 18.13 -10.60
N GLN A 107 6.64 17.53 -10.42
CA GLN A 107 5.45 18.25 -10.00
C GLN A 107 5.27 18.15 -8.48
N LEU A 108 5.30 19.29 -7.81
CA LEU A 108 5.28 19.44 -6.36
C LEU A 108 3.92 19.94 -5.87
N TYR A 109 3.49 19.42 -4.72
CA TYR A 109 2.40 19.98 -3.94
C TYR A 109 2.96 20.84 -2.81
N ILE A 110 2.64 22.14 -2.83
CA ILE A 110 3.24 23.15 -1.97
C ILE A 110 2.25 23.64 -0.91
N GLY A 111 1.08 24.14 -1.33
CA GLY A 111 0.03 24.59 -0.41
C GLY A 111 0.39 25.82 0.42
N GLU A 112 1.44 26.56 0.05
CA GLU A 112 1.93 27.75 0.75
C GLU A 112 2.48 28.80 -0.22
N ASN A 113 2.79 29.98 0.30
CA ASN A 113 3.43 31.06 -0.45
C ASN A 113 4.95 30.87 -0.42
N ILE A 114 5.55 30.58 -1.57
CA ILE A 114 7.00 30.40 -1.73
C ILE A 114 7.47 31.10 -3.00
N GLN A 115 8.70 31.61 -2.96
CA GLN A 115 9.38 32.12 -4.14
C GLN A 115 9.83 30.99 -5.07
N LEU A 116 9.57 31.15 -6.36
CA LEU A 116 10.07 30.24 -7.39
C LEU A 116 11.60 30.13 -7.34
N PRO A 117 12.16 28.92 -7.39
CA PRO A 117 13.61 28.76 -7.48
C PRO A 117 14.14 29.40 -8.76
N LYS A 118 15.30 30.04 -8.65
CA LYS A 118 15.94 30.69 -9.80
C LYS A 118 16.56 29.62 -10.71
N PRO A 119 16.70 29.88 -12.02
CA PRO A 119 17.52 29.05 -12.90
C PRO A 119 18.94 28.92 -12.33
N ASN A 120 19.53 27.73 -12.48
CA ASN A 120 20.81 27.30 -11.92
C ASN A 120 20.90 27.28 -10.38
N SER A 121 19.75 27.35 -9.69
CA SER A 121 19.72 27.10 -8.24
C SER A 121 19.69 25.60 -7.95
N ASP A 122 20.25 25.23 -6.80
CA ASP A 122 20.25 23.85 -6.33
C ASP A 122 18.88 23.47 -5.76
N PHE A 123 18.49 22.21 -6.00
CA PHE A 123 17.39 21.55 -5.30
C PHE A 123 17.77 20.10 -4.99
N TYR A 124 17.10 19.50 -4.02
CA TYR A 124 17.40 18.16 -3.55
C TYR A 124 16.20 17.24 -3.69
N VAL A 125 16.37 16.12 -4.38
CA VAL A 125 15.33 15.10 -4.58
C VAL A 125 15.54 13.98 -3.55
N GLY A 126 14.58 13.81 -2.65
CA GLY A 126 14.54 12.76 -1.65
C GLY A 126 13.98 11.46 -2.21
N ARG A 127 14.72 10.36 -2.03
CA ARG A 127 14.36 8.99 -2.41
C ARG A 127 14.15 8.10 -1.19
N ASP A 128 13.31 7.08 -1.32
CA ASP A 128 13.21 6.03 -0.31
C ASP A 128 14.47 5.14 -0.29
N PHE A 129 14.62 4.37 0.78
CA PHE A 129 15.78 3.53 1.01
C PHE A 129 15.69 2.21 0.24
N ILE A 130 14.49 1.65 0.06
CA ILE A 130 14.31 0.30 -0.47
C ILE A 130 14.14 0.30 -1.99
N LEU A 131 13.18 1.04 -2.54
CA LEU A 131 12.86 1.07 -3.96
C LEU A 131 13.61 2.16 -4.74
N GLN A 132 14.28 3.08 -4.04
CA GLN A 132 15.01 4.22 -4.63
C GLN A 132 14.13 5.13 -5.51
N LYS A 133 12.82 5.15 -5.25
CA LYS A 133 11.79 6.01 -5.79
C LYS A 133 11.84 7.39 -5.18
N GLU A 134 11.65 8.39 -6.02
CA GLU A 134 11.67 9.79 -5.64
C GLU A 134 10.33 10.17 -5.00
N ILE A 135 10.37 10.66 -3.76
CA ILE A 135 9.18 10.90 -2.92
C ILE A 135 8.90 12.38 -2.70
N LYS A 136 9.95 13.17 -2.50
CA LYS A 136 9.84 14.57 -2.08
C LYS A 136 11.02 15.38 -2.59
N VAL A 137 10.89 16.70 -2.56
CA VAL A 137 11.88 17.64 -3.06
C VAL A 137 12.02 18.78 -2.07
N MET A 138 13.26 19.18 -1.82
CA MET A 138 13.60 20.38 -1.06
C MET A 138 14.18 21.41 -2.05
N VAL A 139 13.62 22.61 -2.06
CA VAL A 139 14.06 23.70 -2.94
C VAL A 139 14.92 24.69 -2.16
N SER A 140 15.91 25.30 -2.78
CA SER A 140 16.79 26.28 -2.12
C SER A 140 16.06 27.50 -1.53
N THR A 141 14.84 27.80 -1.99
CA THR A 141 14.04 28.94 -1.52
C THR A 141 13.28 28.68 -0.22
N SER A 142 13.29 27.44 0.30
CA SER A 142 12.59 27.08 1.53
C SER A 142 13.28 25.92 2.24
N GLU A 143 13.31 25.96 3.57
CA GLU A 143 13.80 24.83 4.38
C GLU A 143 12.81 23.66 4.43
N LYS A 144 11.58 23.85 3.92
CA LYS A 144 10.54 22.84 3.91
C LYS A 144 10.72 21.85 2.75
N GLU A 145 10.19 20.67 2.98
CA GLU A 145 10.18 19.58 2.01
C GLU A 145 8.79 19.46 1.38
N TYR A 146 8.76 19.46 0.06
CA TYR A 146 7.54 19.37 -0.74
C TYR A 146 7.39 17.97 -1.31
N ARG A 147 6.17 17.45 -1.27
CA ARG A 147 5.89 16.09 -1.76
C ARG A 147 5.69 16.12 -3.26
N LEU A 148 6.17 15.07 -3.92
CA LEU A 148 5.86 14.85 -5.33
C LEU A 148 4.40 14.44 -5.46
N TRP A 149 3.66 15.12 -6.34
CA TRP A 149 2.24 14.88 -6.53
C TRP A 149 1.95 13.43 -6.92
N ARG A 150 2.77 12.86 -7.80
CA ARG A 150 2.63 11.46 -8.26
C ARG A 150 2.69 10.42 -7.15
N VAL A 151 3.30 10.74 -6.01
CA VAL A 151 3.58 9.78 -4.92
C VAL A 151 2.44 9.73 -3.90
N ILE A 152 1.62 10.77 -3.83
CA ILE A 152 0.49 10.83 -2.88
C ILE A 152 -0.52 9.68 -3.13
N PRO A 153 -0.99 9.43 -4.37
CA PRO A 153 -1.86 8.28 -4.65
C PRO A 153 -1.20 6.94 -4.34
N LEU A 154 0.12 6.84 -4.57
CA LEU A 154 0.90 5.63 -4.30
C LEU A 154 0.88 5.30 -2.80
N VAL A 155 1.25 6.27 -1.97
CA VAL A 155 1.28 6.07 -0.51
C VAL A 155 -0.12 5.80 0.04
N PHE A 156 -1.15 6.49 -0.46
CA PHE A 156 -2.53 6.22 -0.07
C PHE A 156 -2.93 4.76 -0.35
N LEU A 157 -2.63 4.26 -1.56
CA LEU A 157 -2.90 2.87 -1.93
C LEU A 157 -2.10 1.89 -1.06
N GLY A 158 -0.83 2.20 -0.77
CA GLY A 158 0.02 1.42 0.13
C GLY A 158 -0.55 1.30 1.55
N ILE A 159 -1.08 2.39 2.11
CA ILE A 159 -1.74 2.38 3.42
C ILE A 159 -3.00 1.51 3.37
N ALA A 160 -3.85 1.69 2.35
CA ALA A 160 -5.09 0.91 2.22
C ALA A 160 -4.81 -0.60 2.12
N VAL A 161 -3.86 -1.01 1.29
CA VAL A 161 -3.44 -2.40 1.13
C VAL A 161 -2.80 -2.95 2.42
N SER A 162 -2.03 -2.13 3.14
CA SER A 162 -1.47 -2.49 4.45
C SER A 162 -2.56 -2.79 5.47
N LEU A 163 -3.61 -1.96 5.53
CA LEU A 163 -4.74 -2.15 6.43
C LEU A 163 -5.51 -3.44 6.11
N ILE A 164 -5.77 -3.72 4.83
CA ILE A 164 -6.43 -4.97 4.40
C ILE A 164 -5.56 -6.18 4.78
N THR A 165 -4.25 -6.10 4.53
CA THR A 165 -3.30 -7.15 4.88
C THR A 165 -3.31 -7.38 6.40
N PHE A 166 -3.27 -6.32 7.20
CA PHE A 166 -3.35 -6.41 8.66
C PHE A 166 -4.65 -7.07 9.12
N LEU A 167 -5.81 -6.68 8.57
CA LEU A 167 -7.10 -7.30 8.92
C LEU A 167 -7.14 -8.79 8.61
N VAL A 168 -6.58 -9.22 7.47
CA VAL A 168 -6.49 -10.64 7.08
C VAL A 168 -5.62 -11.41 8.06
N PHE A 169 -4.53 -10.82 8.54
CA PHE A 169 -3.67 -11.46 9.54
C PHE A 169 -4.32 -11.46 10.94
N ALA A 170 -4.97 -10.37 11.34
CA ALA A 170 -5.66 -10.26 12.64
C ALA A 170 -6.78 -11.28 12.80
N HIS A 171 -7.53 -11.56 11.71
CA HIS A 171 -8.58 -12.58 11.69
C HIS A 171 -8.07 -14.00 11.38
N ASN A 172 -6.73 -14.20 11.34
CA ASN A 172 -6.09 -15.47 10.97
C ASN A 172 -6.56 -16.02 9.61
N MET A 173 -7.06 -15.15 8.71
CA MET A 173 -7.50 -15.53 7.38
C MET A 173 -6.32 -15.93 6.49
N ASN A 174 -5.09 -15.53 6.84
CA ASN A 174 -3.87 -16.03 6.20
C ASN A 174 -3.68 -17.55 6.36
N LEU A 175 -4.37 -18.21 7.31
CA LEU A 175 -4.39 -19.67 7.46
C LEU A 175 -5.28 -20.38 6.42
N VAL A 176 -5.96 -19.61 5.57
CA VAL A 176 -6.82 -20.11 4.51
C VAL A 176 -6.17 -19.82 3.16
N ASN A 177 -6.01 -20.87 2.34
CA ASN A 177 -5.20 -20.80 1.12
C ASN A 177 -5.70 -19.73 0.13
N TYR A 178 -7.02 -19.62 -0.08
CA TYR A 178 -7.57 -18.62 -1.02
C TYR A 178 -7.31 -17.19 -0.54
N SER A 179 -7.49 -16.91 0.76
CA SER A 179 -7.26 -15.59 1.35
C SER A 179 -5.79 -15.21 1.27
N LEU A 180 -4.88 -16.14 1.56
CA LEU A 180 -3.45 -15.91 1.47
C LEU A 180 -3.03 -15.58 0.03
N ILE A 181 -3.56 -16.32 -0.95
CA ILE A 181 -3.29 -16.04 -2.37
C ILE A 181 -3.85 -14.66 -2.77
N ALA A 182 -5.08 -14.34 -2.37
CA ALA A 182 -5.72 -13.08 -2.72
C ALA A 182 -4.92 -11.87 -2.19
N VAL A 183 -4.51 -11.90 -0.92
CA VAL A 183 -3.69 -10.84 -0.33
C VAL A 183 -2.31 -10.78 -0.96
N SER A 184 -1.71 -11.92 -1.27
CA SER A 184 -0.40 -11.95 -1.96
C SER A 184 -0.49 -11.36 -3.36
N LEU A 185 -1.55 -11.64 -4.11
CA LEU A 185 -1.75 -11.08 -5.44
C LEU A 185 -2.00 -9.57 -5.37
N MET A 186 -2.80 -9.11 -4.41
CA MET A 186 -3.04 -7.69 -4.18
C MET A 186 -1.74 -6.96 -3.84
N ASN A 187 -0.90 -7.53 -2.96
CA ASN A 187 0.42 -6.98 -2.63
C ASN A 187 1.37 -6.98 -3.84
N ALA A 188 1.36 -8.04 -4.65
CA ALA A 188 2.19 -8.11 -5.85
C ALA A 188 1.81 -7.05 -6.89
N ILE A 189 0.51 -6.86 -7.15
CA ILE A 189 0.02 -5.83 -8.07
C ILE A 189 0.39 -4.44 -7.57
N ASN A 190 0.22 -4.18 -6.28
CA ASN A 190 0.53 -2.88 -5.70
C ASN A 190 2.03 -2.56 -5.73
N LEU A 191 2.89 -3.52 -5.38
CA LEU A 191 4.34 -3.37 -5.51
C LEU A 191 4.77 -3.16 -6.96
N LEU A 192 4.19 -3.90 -7.90
CA LEU A 192 4.46 -3.70 -9.33
C LEU A 192 4.11 -2.29 -9.77
N TYR A 193 2.96 -1.77 -9.31
CA TYR A 193 2.54 -0.41 -9.61
C TYR A 193 3.55 0.62 -9.09
N PHE A 194 4.10 0.44 -7.88
CA PHE A 194 5.18 1.31 -7.37
C PHE A 194 6.47 1.22 -8.16
N ILE A 195 6.80 0.06 -8.72
CA ILE A 195 8.02 -0.10 -9.53
C ILE A 195 7.86 0.59 -10.88
N VAL A 196 6.68 0.52 -11.49
CA VAL A 196 6.45 1.05 -12.85
C VAL A 196 6.25 2.57 -12.86
N VAL A 197 5.54 3.12 -11.86
CA VAL A 197 5.25 4.57 -11.73
C VAL A 197 6.38 5.30 -11.01
#